data_AF-A0A7M7NXF0-F1
#
_entry.id   AF-A0A7M7NXF0-F1
#
_cell.length_a   1.000
_cell.length_b   1.000
_cell.length_c   1.000
_cell.angle_alpha   90.00
_cell.angle_beta   90.00
_cell.angle_gamma   90.00
#
_symmetry.space_group_name_H-M   'P 1'
#
loop_
_entity.id
_entity.type
_entity.pdbx_description
1 polymer ?
#
loop_
_entity_poly.entity_id
_entity_poly.type
_entity_poly.pdbx_seq_one_letter_code
_entity_poly.pdbx_strand_id
1 'polypeptide(L)'
;MPLMIDGKLYHPKENVMQLVKDYPKFQVEAAAFCSKPLRHCEALDLLYVNQREYAVTIPSDSVVKVLGSDDATTCHIIVLRHTGSGATALAHLDGHGIEGGINSMLASITTLSTGSSDGRQTRTTHLWGLL
;
A
#
# COMPACT_ATOMS: atom_id res chain seq x y z
N MET A 1 15.56 -1.18 0.19
CA MET A 1 14.98 -1.95 1.32
C MET A 1 14.45 -3.27 0.77
N PRO A 2 14.80 -4.42 1.36
CA PRO A 2 14.28 -5.71 0.91
C PRO A 2 12.80 -5.91 1.25
N LEU A 3 12.09 -6.70 0.44
CA LEU A 3 10.76 -7.20 0.79
C LEU A 3 10.89 -8.41 1.72
N MET A 4 10.07 -8.45 2.77
CA MET A 4 10.09 -9.52 3.78
C MET A 4 8.69 -10.12 3.93
N ILE A 5 8.62 -11.45 4.05
CA ILE A 5 7.37 -12.18 4.31
C ILE A 5 7.62 -13.10 5.51
N ASP A 6 6.80 -12.98 6.56
CA ASP A 6 6.96 -13.73 7.82
C ASP A 6 8.36 -13.62 8.44
N GLY A 7 8.95 -12.42 8.34
CA GLY A 7 10.30 -12.14 8.85
C GLY A 7 11.43 -12.73 8.02
N LYS A 8 11.14 -13.38 6.88
CA LYS A 8 12.13 -13.91 5.95
C LYS A 8 12.27 -13.00 4.75
N LEU A 9 13.50 -12.83 4.28
CA LEU A 9 13.77 -12.14 3.03
C LEU A 9 13.04 -12.84 1.88
N TYR A 10 12.24 -12.07 1.14
CA TYR A 10 11.58 -12.57 -0.06
C TYR A 10 12.45 -12.29 -1.28
N HIS A 11 12.63 -13.32 -2.10
CA HIS A 11 13.29 -13.23 -3.40
C HIS A 11 12.22 -13.28 -4.49
N PRO A 12 12.14 -12.25 -5.37
CA PRO A 12 11.17 -12.22 -6.45
C PRO A 12 11.16 -13.51 -7.27
N LYS A 13 9.96 -14.04 -7.52
CA LYS A 13 9.70 -15.17 -8.41
C LYS A 13 9.31 -14.66 -9.80
N GLU A 14 9.25 -15.56 -10.78
CA GLU A 14 8.86 -15.23 -12.16
C GLU A 14 7.44 -14.65 -12.27
N ASN A 15 6.52 -15.07 -11.39
CA ASN A 15 5.12 -14.60 -11.40
C ASN A 15 4.47 -14.64 -10.00
N VAL A 16 3.33 -13.94 -9.88
CA VAL A 16 2.55 -13.84 -8.64
C VAL A 16 1.94 -15.18 -8.23
N MET A 17 1.63 -16.08 -9.17
CA MET A 17 1.07 -17.39 -8.84
C MET A 17 2.02 -18.23 -7.98
N GLN A 18 3.33 -18.14 -8.24
CA GLN A 18 4.33 -18.81 -7.42
C GLN A 18 4.42 -18.19 -6.02
N LEU A 19 4.29 -16.86 -5.89
CA LEU A 19 4.21 -16.18 -4.59
C LEU A 19 3.02 -16.70 -3.78
N VAL A 20 1.83 -16.78 -4.39
CA VAL A 20 0.62 -17.24 -3.69
C VAL A 20 0.72 -18.73 -3.32
N LYS A 21 1.36 -19.55 -4.16
CA LYS A 21 1.61 -20.97 -3.87
C LYS A 21 2.57 -21.14 -2.68
N ASP A 22 3.63 -20.34 -2.62
CA ASP A 22 4.62 -20.39 -1.54
C ASP A 22 4.06 -19.81 -0.22
N TYR A 23 3.11 -18.88 -0.30
CA TYR A 23 2.47 -18.23 0.85
C TYR A 23 0.92 -18.25 0.75
N PRO A 24 0.26 -19.40 0.99
CA PRO A 24 -1.18 -19.57 0.81
C PRO A 24 -2.06 -18.61 1.62
N LYS A 25 -1.54 -18.06 2.73
CA LYS A 25 -2.22 -17.02 3.52
C LYS A 25 -2.68 -15.83 2.69
N PHE A 26 -1.93 -15.45 1.65
CA PHE A 26 -2.31 -14.34 0.78
C PHE A 26 -3.53 -14.67 -0.06
N GLN A 27 -3.76 -15.94 -0.41
CA GLN A 27 -4.98 -16.35 -1.08
C GLN A 27 -6.20 -16.19 -0.17
N VAL A 28 -6.06 -16.55 1.10
CA VAL A 28 -7.12 -16.40 2.12
C VAL A 28 -7.43 -14.92 2.36
N GLU A 29 -6.39 -14.10 2.55
CA GLU A 29 -6.54 -12.66 2.73
C GLU A 29 -7.12 -11.96 1.49
N ALA A 30 -6.69 -12.35 0.28
CA ALA A 30 -7.25 -11.84 -0.97
C ALA A 30 -8.73 -12.23 -1.13
N ALA A 31 -9.09 -13.49 -0.87
CA ALA A 31 -10.49 -13.92 -0.91
C ALA A 31 -11.36 -13.17 0.10
N ALA A 32 -10.85 -12.97 1.33
CA ALA A 32 -11.52 -12.18 2.36
C ALA A 32 -11.62 -10.69 2.02
N PHE A 33 -10.70 -10.15 1.21
CA PHE A 33 -10.78 -8.79 0.71
C PHE A 33 -11.82 -8.68 -0.41
N CYS A 34 -11.77 -9.58 -1.41
CA CYS A 34 -12.70 -9.60 -2.54
C CYS A 34 -14.15 -9.87 -2.14
N SER A 35 -14.39 -10.51 -0.99
CA SER A 35 -15.75 -10.74 -0.48
C SER A 35 -16.35 -9.54 0.26
N LYS A 36 -15.58 -8.48 0.51
CA LYS A 36 -16.11 -7.27 1.16
C LYS A 36 -17.07 -6.56 0.21
N PRO A 37 -18.23 -6.10 0.71
CA PRO A 37 -19.14 -5.31 -0.11
C PRO A 37 -18.47 -3.98 -0.49
N LEU A 38 -18.73 -3.53 -1.73
CA LEU A 38 -18.38 -2.18 -2.18
C LEU A 38 -19.00 -1.17 -1.22
N ARG A 39 -18.21 -0.18 -0.79
CA ARG A 39 -18.70 0.92 0.04
C ARG A 39 -18.58 2.22 -0.73
N HIS A 40 -19.69 2.95 -0.79
CA HIS A 40 -19.67 4.33 -1.26
C HIS A 40 -19.00 5.20 -0.20
N CYS A 41 -17.98 5.96 -0.58
CA CYS A 41 -17.23 6.81 0.33
C CYS A 41 -17.52 8.28 0.00
N GLU A 42 -18.39 8.93 0.77
CA GLU A 42 -18.71 10.37 0.66
C GLU A 42 -17.97 11.20 1.71
N ALA A 43 -16.80 10.73 2.14
CA ALA A 43 -16.13 11.32 3.28
C ALA A 43 -15.58 12.72 2.90
N LEU A 44 -15.96 13.75 3.66
CA LEU A 44 -15.44 15.12 3.46
C LEU A 44 -13.92 15.21 3.69
N ASP A 45 -13.36 14.23 4.40
CA ASP A 45 -11.95 14.07 4.74
C ASP A 45 -11.25 13.01 3.86
N LEU A 46 -11.83 12.71 2.68
CA LEU A 46 -11.24 11.88 1.64
C LEU A 46 -10.23 12.68 0.80
N LEU A 47 -9.01 12.17 0.74
CA LEU A 47 -8.06 12.52 -0.31
C LEU A 47 -8.07 11.44 -1.38
N TYR A 48 -8.67 11.76 -2.52
CA TYR A 48 -8.68 10.90 -3.70
C TYR A 48 -7.35 11.01 -4.46
N VAL A 49 -6.78 9.88 -4.85
CA VAL A 49 -5.48 9.77 -5.55
C VAL A 49 -5.74 9.24 -6.95
N ASN A 50 -5.45 10.05 -7.97
CA ASN A 50 -5.62 9.64 -9.36
C ASN A 50 -4.47 8.75 -9.84
N GLN A 51 -4.66 8.15 -11.01
CA GLN A 51 -3.61 7.43 -11.72
C GLN A 51 -2.34 8.30 -11.87
N ARG A 52 -1.17 7.69 -11.60
CA ARG A 52 0.16 8.33 -11.55
C ARG A 52 0.37 9.30 -10.38
N GLU A 53 -0.54 9.33 -9.42
CA GLU A 53 -0.36 10.09 -8.18
C GLU A 53 -0.06 9.17 -7.00
N TYR A 54 0.56 9.76 -5.98
CA TYR A 54 0.63 9.17 -4.66
C TYR A 54 0.36 10.24 -3.61
N ALA A 55 -0.21 9.82 -2.49
CA ALA A 55 -0.42 10.66 -1.32
C ALA A 55 0.09 9.95 -0.07
N VAL A 56 0.53 10.72 0.93
CA VAL A 56 0.95 10.21 2.23
C VAL A 56 0.34 11.08 3.31
N THR A 57 -0.21 10.46 4.34
CA THR A 57 -0.74 11.15 5.53
C THR A 57 -0.33 10.40 6.81
N ILE A 58 -0.64 10.98 7.96
CA ILE A 58 -0.38 10.44 9.30
C ILE A 58 -1.66 10.54 10.16
N PRO A 59 -1.81 9.74 11.22
CA PRO A 59 -3.02 9.76 12.04
C PRO A 59 -3.35 11.13 12.67
N SER A 60 -2.34 11.96 12.91
CA SER A 60 -2.49 13.31 13.47
C SER A 60 -2.88 14.38 12.44
N ASP A 61 -2.97 14.04 11.15
CA ASP A 61 -3.51 14.94 10.12
C ASP A 61 -4.98 15.25 10.45
N SER A 62 -5.32 16.53 10.63
CA SER A 62 -6.66 16.96 11.00
C SER A 62 -7.62 17.04 9.81
N VAL A 63 -7.12 16.99 8.59
CA VAL A 63 -7.88 17.24 7.35
C VAL A 63 -8.14 15.94 6.61
N VAL A 64 -7.12 15.10 6.46
CA VAL A 64 -7.23 13.85 5.68
C VAL A 64 -7.38 12.65 6.63
N LYS A 65 -8.49 11.94 6.54
CA LYS A 65 -8.74 10.70 7.29
C LYS A 65 -8.84 9.46 6.41
N VAL A 66 -9.15 9.64 5.13
CA VAL A 66 -9.28 8.55 4.17
C VAL A 66 -8.42 8.84 2.96
N LEU A 67 -7.61 7.85 2.54
CA LEU A 67 -7.00 7.82 1.22
C LEU A 67 -7.80 6.85 0.34
N GLY A 68 -8.12 7.26 -0.88
CA GLY A 68 -8.86 6.43 -1.82
C GLY A 68 -8.36 6.57 -3.24
N SER A 69 -8.59 5.54 -4.04
CA SER A 69 -8.39 5.54 -5.48
C SER A 69 -9.31 4.49 -6.09
N ASP A 70 -9.68 4.65 -7.35
CA ASP A 70 -10.58 3.74 -8.07
C ASP A 70 -10.11 3.57 -9.53
N ASP A 71 -10.89 2.88 -10.35
CA ASP A 71 -10.68 2.65 -11.80
C ASP A 71 -9.39 1.86 -12.12
N ALA A 72 -8.95 1.03 -11.18
CA ALA A 72 -7.78 0.17 -11.35
C ALA A 72 -8.07 -1.06 -12.23
N THR A 73 -8.10 -0.87 -13.56
CA THR A 73 -8.40 -1.93 -14.54
C THR A 73 -7.18 -2.80 -14.85
N THR A 74 -6.08 -2.20 -15.29
CA THR A 74 -4.77 -2.87 -15.49
C THR A 74 -3.67 -2.26 -14.62
N CYS A 75 -3.99 -1.13 -14.00
CA CYS A 75 -3.17 -0.43 -13.03
C CYS A 75 -3.28 -1.10 -11.65
N HIS A 76 -2.38 -0.71 -10.77
CA HIS A 76 -2.25 -1.28 -9.44
C HIS A 76 -2.33 -0.16 -8.39
N ILE A 77 -3.19 -0.35 -7.40
CA ILE A 77 -3.24 0.50 -6.21
C ILE A 77 -2.38 -0.15 -5.14
N ILE A 78 -1.43 0.61 -4.62
CA ILE A 78 -0.58 0.16 -3.51
C ILE A 78 -0.84 0.99 -2.28
N VAL A 79 -0.80 0.34 -1.12
CA VAL A 79 -0.76 1.01 0.18
C VAL A 79 0.46 0.56 0.96
N LEU A 80 1.21 1.54 1.44
CA LEU A 80 2.32 1.34 2.36
C LEU A 80 1.96 1.97 3.70
N ARG A 81 2.13 1.22 4.78
CA ARG A 81 1.89 1.73 6.12
C ARG A 81 3.07 1.46 7.04
N HIS A 82 3.61 2.52 7.64
CA HIS A 82 4.51 2.40 8.78
C HIS A 82 3.68 2.16 10.04
N THR A 83 3.83 0.99 10.66
CA THR A 83 2.93 0.55 11.73
C THR A 83 3.16 1.29 13.06
N GLY A 84 4.37 1.79 13.33
CA GLY A 84 4.66 2.54 14.55
C GLY A 84 4.12 3.97 14.54
N SER A 85 4.40 4.72 13.48
CA SER A 85 3.92 6.11 13.34
C SER A 85 2.50 6.21 12.80
N GLY A 86 2.00 5.13 12.19
CA GLY A 86 0.74 5.13 11.43
C GLY A 86 0.81 5.86 10.10
N ALA A 87 1.98 6.38 9.69
CA ALA A 87 2.14 7.02 8.38
C ALA A 87 1.72 6.06 7.27
N THR A 88 0.80 6.52 6.42
CA THR A 88 0.15 5.69 5.40
C THR A 88 0.25 6.41 4.06
N ALA A 89 0.80 5.71 3.07
CA ALA A 89 0.80 6.15 1.68
C ALA A 89 -0.13 5.28 0.85
N LEU A 90 -0.74 5.90 -0.15
CA LEU A 90 -1.48 5.24 -1.22
C LEU A 90 -0.95 5.78 -2.56
N ALA A 91 -0.68 4.89 -3.51
CA ALA A 91 -0.33 5.27 -4.88
C ALA A 91 -1.10 4.45 -5.91
N HIS A 92 -1.41 5.07 -7.04
CA HIS A 92 -2.05 4.42 -8.17
C HIS A 92 -1.05 4.35 -9.34
N LEU A 93 -0.52 3.15 -9.59
CA LEU A 93 0.55 2.90 -10.56
C LEU A 93 0.01 2.29 -11.85
N ASP A 94 0.46 2.79 -12.99
CA ASP A 94 0.00 2.33 -14.31
C ASP A 94 1.10 1.70 -15.18
N GLY A 95 2.25 1.39 -14.60
CA GLY A 95 3.41 0.88 -15.34
C GLY A 95 4.45 1.94 -15.68
N HIS A 96 4.10 3.23 -15.63
CA HIS A 96 5.05 4.31 -15.96
C HIS A 96 5.81 4.79 -14.72
N GLY A 97 7.12 4.99 -14.84
CA GLY A 97 7.93 5.67 -13.82
C GLY A 97 7.93 5.00 -12.43
N ILE A 98 7.62 3.70 -12.35
CA ILE A 98 7.36 2.99 -11.08
C ILE A 98 8.52 3.17 -10.10
N GLU A 99 9.77 2.99 -10.53
CA GLU A 99 10.92 3.07 -9.64
C GLU A 99 11.03 4.44 -8.95
N GLY A 100 10.91 5.52 -9.72
CA GLY A 100 10.92 6.88 -9.20
C GLY A 100 9.74 7.15 -8.26
N GLY A 101 8.53 6.73 -8.65
CA GLY A 101 7.33 6.89 -7.83
C GLY A 101 7.40 6.15 -6.50
N ILE A 102 7.85 4.90 -6.51
CA ILE A 102 8.06 4.09 -5.31
C ILE A 102 9.13 4.72 -4.41
N ASN A 103 10.26 5.15 -4.98
CA ASN A 103 11.34 5.75 -4.20
C ASN A 103 10.89 7.05 -3.52
N SER A 104 10.18 7.92 -4.24
CA SER A 104 9.60 9.15 -3.67
C SER A 104 8.58 8.85 -2.58
N MET A 105 7.67 7.90 -2.79
CA MET A 105 6.70 7.48 -1.79
C MET A 105 7.37 6.90 -0.53
N LEU A 106 8.42 6.07 -0.70
CA LEU A 106 9.19 5.52 0.40
C LEU A 106 9.92 6.62 1.19
N ALA A 107 10.46 7.63 0.50
CA ALA A 107 11.08 8.78 1.15
C ALA A 107 10.05 9.56 1.98
N SER A 108 8.88 9.89 1.42
CA SER A 108 7.81 10.58 2.12
C SER A 108 7.34 9.86 3.39
N ILE A 109 7.12 8.53 3.32
CA ILE A 109 6.81 7.74 4.53
C ILE A 109 7.95 7.83 5.53
N THR A 110 9.21 7.70 5.09
CA THR A 110 10.36 7.74 6.01
C THR A 110 10.39 9.04 6.80
N THR A 111 10.21 10.16 6.11
CA THR A 111 10.15 11.50 6.71
C THR A 111 9.01 11.62 7.70
N LEU A 112 7.82 11.12 7.37
CA LEU A 112 6.66 11.17 8.27
C LEU A 112 6.72 10.15 9.42
N SER A 113 7.69 9.25 9.41
CA SER A 113 7.92 8.25 10.45
C SER A 113 9.09 8.59 11.37
N THR A 114 9.82 9.70 11.13
CA THR A 114 10.96 10.07 11.98
C THR A 114 10.51 10.34 13.41
N GLY A 115 11.18 9.71 14.39
CA GLY A 115 10.91 9.89 15.82
C GLY A 115 9.94 8.89 16.45
N SER A 116 9.30 8.01 15.67
CA SER A 116 8.49 6.92 16.22
C SER A 116 9.38 5.75 16.64
N SER A 117 9.58 5.61 17.96
CA SER A 117 10.38 4.54 18.57
C SER A 117 9.62 3.23 18.74
N ASP A 118 8.30 3.23 18.62
CA ASP A 118 7.45 2.10 18.97
C ASP A 118 6.64 1.62 17.77
N GLY A 119 7.15 0.59 17.13
CA GLY A 119 6.57 -0.06 15.97
C GLY A 119 7.59 -0.97 15.34
N ARG A 120 7.16 -2.14 14.89
CA ARG A 120 7.96 -2.94 13.97
C ARG A 120 8.44 -2.00 12.86
N GLN A 121 9.74 -1.92 12.60
CA GLN A 121 10.31 -1.25 11.40
C GLN A 121 9.74 -1.84 10.09
N THR A 122 8.87 -2.84 10.19
CA THR A 122 8.03 -3.42 9.15
C THR A 122 7.00 -2.41 8.65
N ARG A 123 7.31 -1.83 7.49
CA ARG A 123 6.29 -1.26 6.61
C ARG A 123 5.44 -2.42 6.10
N THR A 124 4.15 -2.41 6.39
CA THR A 124 3.22 -3.35 5.76
C THR A 124 2.89 -2.81 4.38
N THR A 125 3.07 -3.64 3.36
CA THR A 125 2.71 -3.33 1.98
C THR A 125 1.47 -4.13 1.61
N HIS A 126 0.47 -3.46 1.08
CA HIS A 126 -0.68 -4.08 0.43
C HIS A 126 -0.66 -3.66 -1.04
N LEU A 127 -0.79 -4.62 -1.95
CA LEU A 127 -0.85 -4.40 -3.40
C LEU A 127 -2.20 -4.94 -3.89
N TRP A 128 -2.91 -4.11 -4.65
CA TRP A 128 -4.18 -4.47 -5.27
C TRP A 128 -4.14 -4.11 -6.75
N GLY A 129 -4.80 -4.92 -7.57
CA GLY A 129 -4.91 -4.76 -9.02
C GLY A 129 -5.67 -5.96 -9.57
N LEU A 130 -6.35 -5.79 -10.70
CA LEU A 130 -6.87 -6.92 -11.47
C LEU A 130 -5.68 -7.61 -12.15
N LEU A 131 -5.47 -8.89 -11.83
CA LEU A 131 -4.54 -9.77 -12.56
C LEU A 131 -5.25 -10.42 -13.75
#